data_AF-A0A4Y4E0I7-F1
#
_entry.id   AF-A0A4Y4E0I7-F1
#
_cell.length_a   1.000
_cell.length_b   1.000
_cell.length_c   1.000
_cell.angle_alpha   90.00
_cell.angle_beta   90.00
_cell.angle_gamma   90.00
#
_symmetry.space_group_name_H-M   'P 1'
#
loop_
_entity.id
_entity.type
_entity.pdbx_description
1 polymer ?
#
loop_
_entity_poly.entity_id
_entity_poly.type
_entity_poly.pdbx_seq_one_letter_code
_entity_poly.pdbx_strand_id
1 'polypeptide(L)'
;MSEGREHRLRAAGDETDKPTAASPTAKPGATVLVTPVLVRDYRRLLRLFPYTYRRAHEAEMLGHLLDGARPGQSRPTRAERWDLLRAAAREWALAPLGPTERQRASAAVVVLVALTAVLAAPASQDLLRVGLALGDEPMREVLGTAASPAWLAVATALVAVPLAPAWLLWAGSVVALAARLRRTGLVLCALAAAAGVAAVGSLVAAERAFVAFQETGWVVALLASLGAVVARGRQTGPVLGARAGVAALWLTAASLAVSVPRSATVVADEGVWVTAPGYPFTLAADVVILGGMAVLLVAVRPVRQASPVLAGVFTALVLSGSDVFWSGGLDTTAVNLGNVLGVVALSAVVTLVARWVVNRLDELAASRAAHRALLAASGSGTVVAA
;
A
#
# COMPACT_ATOMS: atom_id res chain seq x y z
N MET A 1 -18.64 60.81 -11.27
CA MET A 1 -17.30 61.16 -10.76
C MET A 1 -16.41 59.94 -10.99
N SER A 2 -15.79 59.86 -12.16
CA SER A 2 -14.36 60.17 -12.45
C SER A 2 -13.41 59.17 -11.80
N GLU A 3 -12.80 58.26 -12.60
CA GLU A 3 -11.40 58.35 -13.13
C GLU A 3 -10.39 57.79 -12.12
N GLY A 4 -9.33 57.05 -12.44
CA GLY A 4 -8.69 56.61 -13.68
C GLY A 4 -8.01 55.24 -13.43
N ARG A 5 -7.71 54.40 -14.42
CA ARG A 5 -6.73 54.56 -15.52
C ARG A 5 -5.29 54.73 -15.00
N GLU A 6 -4.64 53.62 -14.68
CA GLU A 6 -3.18 53.54 -14.76
C GLU A 6 -2.74 52.36 -15.65
N HIS A 7 -2.42 52.76 -16.88
CA HIS A 7 -1.57 52.07 -17.82
C HIS A 7 -0.18 51.86 -17.21
N ARG A 8 0.32 50.62 -17.18
CA ARG A 8 1.77 50.36 -17.18
C ARG A 8 2.19 49.78 -18.52
N LEU A 9 2.64 50.71 -19.36
CA LEU A 9 3.57 50.50 -20.45
C LEU A 9 4.88 49.93 -19.88
N ARG A 10 5.33 48.78 -20.39
CA ARG A 10 6.74 48.40 -20.34
C ARG A 10 7.21 47.99 -21.74
N ALA A 11 7.87 48.97 -22.34
CA ALA A 11 9.09 48.91 -23.15
C ALA A 11 9.25 47.74 -24.12
N ALA A 12 9.15 48.11 -25.39
CA ALA A 12 9.83 47.51 -26.51
C ALA A 12 11.36 47.58 -26.36
N GLY A 13 12.00 46.54 -26.87
CA GLY A 13 13.43 46.40 -27.14
C GLY A 13 13.66 44.92 -27.43
N ASP A 14 14.34 44.48 -28.48
CA ASP A 14 14.99 45.08 -29.63
C ASP A 14 15.39 43.86 -30.47
N GLU A 15 15.31 43.99 -31.79
CA GLU A 15 15.54 42.91 -32.75
C GLU A 15 17.01 42.50 -32.75
N THR A 16 17.27 41.20 -32.62
CA THR A 16 18.46 40.59 -33.24
C THR A 16 18.03 39.32 -33.95
N ASP A 17 17.46 39.54 -35.15
CA ASP A 17 17.24 38.53 -36.16
C ASP A 17 18.56 37.86 -36.55
N LYS A 18 18.75 36.62 -36.08
CA LYS A 18 19.61 35.65 -36.76
C LYS A 18 18.72 34.83 -37.70
N PRO A 19 18.96 34.84 -39.02
CA PRO A 19 18.26 33.94 -39.92
C PRO A 19 18.76 32.52 -39.65
N THR A 20 18.03 31.79 -38.81
CA THR A 20 18.25 30.36 -38.63
C THR A 20 17.55 29.65 -39.78
N ALA A 21 18.36 28.92 -40.54
CA ALA A 21 17.99 28.15 -41.72
C ALA A 21 16.59 27.54 -41.63
N ALA A 22 15.79 27.82 -42.66
CA ALA A 22 14.48 27.25 -42.88
C ALA A 22 14.49 25.74 -42.65
N SER A 23 13.80 25.31 -41.59
CA SER A 23 13.39 23.92 -41.43
C SER A 23 12.50 23.54 -42.61
N PRO A 24 12.74 22.41 -43.29
CA PRO A 24 11.88 21.97 -44.37
C PRO A 24 10.48 21.72 -43.82
N THR A 25 9.53 22.41 -44.40
CA THR A 25 8.09 22.25 -44.22
C THR A 25 7.71 20.79 -44.44
N ALA A 26 7.47 20.08 -43.34
CA ALA A 26 6.91 18.73 -43.37
C ALA A 26 5.52 18.80 -44.02
N LYS A 27 5.37 18.15 -45.18
CA LYS A 27 4.10 18.01 -45.89
C LYS A 27 3.03 17.41 -44.95
N PRO A 28 1.87 18.07 -44.76
CA PRO A 28 0.72 17.44 -44.12
C PRO A 28 0.24 16.32 -45.05
N GLY A 29 0.35 15.06 -44.59
CA GLY A 29 -0.06 13.88 -45.36
C GLY A 29 1.04 12.85 -45.64
N ALA A 30 2.27 13.04 -45.15
CA ALA A 30 3.25 11.96 -45.12
C ALA A 30 2.80 10.90 -44.10
N THR A 31 2.10 9.87 -44.57
CA THR A 31 1.81 8.67 -43.80
C THR A 31 3.13 8.10 -43.30
N VAL A 32 3.40 8.26 -42.00
CA VAL A 32 4.55 7.63 -41.36
C VAL A 32 4.37 6.13 -41.55
N LEU A 33 5.17 5.54 -42.42
CA LEU A 33 5.18 4.10 -42.67
C LEU A 33 5.74 3.41 -41.43
N VAL A 34 4.84 3.03 -40.52
CA VAL A 34 5.18 2.27 -39.33
C VAL A 34 5.43 0.82 -39.74
N THR A 35 6.63 0.32 -39.44
CA THR A 35 6.99 -1.08 -39.69
C THR A 35 6.06 -2.00 -38.88
N PRO A 36 5.40 -3.02 -39.48
CA PRO A 36 4.47 -3.91 -38.76
C PRO A 36 5.13 -4.69 -37.62
N VAL A 37 6.46 -4.89 -37.69
CA VAL A 37 7.26 -5.51 -36.63
C VAL A 37 7.27 -4.65 -35.35
N LEU A 38 7.36 -3.33 -35.48
CA LEU A 38 7.37 -2.41 -34.34
C LEU A 38 6.05 -2.47 -33.55
N VAL A 39 4.92 -2.51 -34.26
CA VAL A 39 3.58 -2.66 -33.66
C VAL A 39 3.48 -3.96 -32.88
N ARG A 40 4.01 -5.06 -33.42
CA ARG A 40 4.03 -6.38 -32.75
C ARG A 40 4.87 -6.34 -31.48
N ASP A 41 6.04 -5.71 -31.52
CA ASP A 41 6.93 -5.59 -30.38
C ASP A 41 6.31 -4.73 -29.27
N TYR A 42 5.68 -3.59 -29.60
CA TYR A 42 4.94 -2.79 -28.63
C TYR A 42 3.78 -3.55 -28.01
N ARG A 43 2.97 -4.26 -28.81
CA ARG A 43 1.90 -5.13 -28.27
C ARG A 43 2.46 -6.20 -27.33
N ARG A 44 3.63 -6.78 -27.63
CA ARG A 44 4.29 -7.75 -26.74
C ARG A 44 4.70 -7.12 -25.42
N LEU A 45 5.20 -5.89 -25.42
CA LEU A 45 5.52 -5.14 -24.20
C LEU A 45 4.26 -4.75 -23.42
N LEU A 46 3.18 -4.36 -24.09
CA LEU A 46 1.90 -4.04 -23.44
C LEU A 46 1.25 -5.26 -22.78
N ARG A 47 1.63 -6.49 -23.15
CA ARG A 47 1.20 -7.71 -22.43
C ARG A 47 1.70 -7.77 -20.98
N LEU A 48 2.74 -7.01 -20.63
CA LEU A 48 3.24 -6.89 -19.26
C LEU A 48 2.25 -6.18 -18.33
N PHE A 49 1.35 -5.36 -18.87
CA PHE A 49 0.34 -4.66 -18.07
C PHE A 49 -0.76 -5.64 -17.61
N PRO A 50 -1.35 -5.40 -16.42
CA PRO A 50 -2.50 -6.18 -15.95
C PRO A 50 -3.62 -6.25 -16.99
N TYR A 51 -4.26 -7.42 -17.12
CA TYR A 51 -5.25 -7.68 -18.18
C TYR A 51 -6.37 -6.61 -18.23
N THR A 52 -6.90 -6.22 -17.08
CA THR A 52 -7.98 -5.22 -16.99
C THR A 52 -7.52 -3.84 -17.45
N TYR A 53 -6.28 -3.46 -17.13
CA TYR A 53 -5.70 -2.19 -17.56
C TYR A 53 -5.47 -2.19 -19.07
N ARG A 54 -4.87 -3.27 -19.58
CA ARG A 54 -4.65 -3.47 -21.01
C ARG A 54 -5.96 -3.40 -21.80
N ARG A 55 -7.02 -4.08 -21.35
CA ARG A 55 -8.34 -4.05 -22.02
C ARG A 55 -8.90 -2.63 -22.17
N ALA A 56 -8.63 -1.74 -21.22
CA ALA A 56 -9.15 -0.38 -21.22
C ALA A 56 -8.27 0.61 -21.99
N HIS A 57 -6.93 0.49 -21.92
CA HIS A 57 -6.02 1.53 -22.41
C HIS A 57 -5.04 1.06 -23.50
N GLU A 58 -5.05 -0.22 -23.91
CA GLU A 58 -4.08 -0.74 -24.89
C GLU A 58 -4.08 0.04 -26.21
N ALA A 59 -5.27 0.39 -26.72
CA ALA A 59 -5.38 1.12 -27.97
C ALA A 59 -4.79 2.54 -27.88
N GLU A 60 -5.08 3.24 -26.78
CA GLU A 60 -4.57 4.59 -26.50
C GLU A 60 -3.05 4.58 -26.30
N MET A 61 -2.55 3.66 -25.46
CA MET A 61 -1.11 3.50 -25.21
C MET A 61 -0.36 3.14 -26.49
N LEU A 62 -0.91 2.22 -27.29
CA LEU A 62 -0.31 1.85 -28.57
C LEU A 62 -0.31 3.02 -29.54
N GLY A 63 -1.39 3.81 -29.59
CA GLY A 63 -1.46 5.05 -30.36
C GLY A 63 -0.33 6.00 -29.99
N HIS A 64 -0.21 6.35 -28.71
CA HIS A 64 0.85 7.24 -28.21
C HIS A 64 2.28 6.73 -28.49
N LEU A 65 2.52 5.42 -28.36
CA LEU A 65 3.82 4.82 -28.66
C LEU A 65 4.16 4.86 -30.15
N LEU A 66 3.15 4.74 -31.02
CA LEU A 66 3.33 4.82 -32.47
C LEU A 66 3.49 6.27 -32.94
N ASP A 67 2.75 7.21 -32.36
CA ASP A 67 2.87 8.64 -32.64
C ASP A 67 4.25 9.18 -32.25
N GLY A 68 4.84 8.65 -31.17
CA GLY A 68 6.19 8.99 -30.73
C GLY A 68 7.34 8.25 -31.44
N ALA A 69 7.04 7.31 -32.35
CA ALA A 69 8.05 6.50 -33.01
C ALA A 69 8.80 7.30 -34.08
N ARG A 70 10.13 7.11 -34.16
CA ARG A 70 10.95 7.76 -35.20
C ARG A 70 10.63 7.19 -36.58
N PRO A 71 10.65 7.99 -37.66
CA PRO A 71 10.54 7.47 -39.03
C PRO A 71 11.57 6.37 -39.29
N GLY A 72 11.14 5.22 -39.81
CA GLY A 72 12.02 4.07 -40.06
C GLY A 72 12.37 3.22 -38.84
N GLN A 73 11.81 3.51 -37.66
CA GLN A 73 12.03 2.69 -36.47
C GLN A 73 11.42 1.29 -36.67
N SER A 74 12.26 0.27 -36.49
CA SER A 74 11.86 -1.14 -36.63
C SER A 74 11.75 -1.87 -35.29
N ARG A 75 12.35 -1.33 -34.22
CA ARG A 75 12.34 -1.91 -32.87
C ARG A 75 12.16 -0.85 -31.78
N PRO A 76 11.53 -1.19 -30.65
CA PRO A 76 11.45 -0.29 -29.49
C PRO A 76 12.85 0.00 -28.94
N THR A 77 13.13 1.26 -28.62
CA THR A 77 14.39 1.69 -27.99
C THR A 77 14.52 1.10 -26.58
N ARG A 78 15.74 1.02 -26.05
CA ARG A 78 15.97 0.53 -24.67
C ARG A 78 15.27 1.42 -23.63
N ALA A 79 15.24 2.74 -23.89
CA ALA A 79 14.56 3.69 -23.02
C ALA A 79 13.05 3.45 -22.98
N GLU A 80 12.40 3.28 -24.14
CA GLU A 80 10.96 2.93 -24.23
C GLU A 80 10.64 1.63 -23.50
N ARG A 81 11.46 0.58 -23.71
CA ARG A 81 11.28 -0.71 -23.02
C ARG A 81 11.35 -0.56 -21.51
N TRP A 82 12.34 0.18 -21.02
CA TRP A 82 12.53 0.39 -19.59
C TRP A 82 11.41 1.24 -18.98
N ASP A 83 10.94 2.25 -19.70
CA ASP A 83 9.82 3.06 -19.24
C ASP A 83 8.51 2.26 -19.20
N LEU A 84 8.24 1.43 -20.22
CA LEU A 84 7.10 0.51 -20.23
C LEU A 84 7.19 -0.55 -19.13
N LEU A 85 8.36 -1.11 -18.86
CA LEU A 85 8.58 -2.03 -17.74
C LEU A 85 8.30 -1.34 -16.41
N ARG A 86 8.81 -0.13 -16.22
CA ARG A 86 8.59 0.66 -15.01
C ARG A 86 7.12 1.06 -14.87
N ALA A 87 6.44 1.41 -15.95
CA ALA A 87 5.02 1.72 -15.96
C ALA A 87 4.18 0.48 -15.63
N ALA A 88 4.48 -0.68 -16.24
CA ALA A 88 3.82 -1.94 -15.93
C ALA A 88 4.02 -2.35 -14.47
N ALA A 89 5.24 -2.25 -13.94
CA ALA A 89 5.53 -2.53 -12.53
C ALA A 89 4.74 -1.60 -11.59
N ARG A 90 4.67 -0.30 -11.91
CA ARG A 90 3.86 0.67 -11.16
C ARG A 90 2.37 0.33 -11.18
N GLU A 91 1.86 -0.18 -12.29
CA GLU A 91 0.47 -0.62 -12.40
C GLU A 91 0.22 -1.94 -11.67
N TRP A 92 1.16 -2.89 -11.69
CA TRP A 92 1.08 -4.12 -10.90
C TRP A 92 1.09 -3.86 -9.39
N ALA A 93 1.87 -2.90 -8.92
CA ALA A 93 1.88 -2.51 -7.50
C ALA A 93 0.50 -1.99 -7.02
N LEU A 94 -0.30 -1.42 -7.92
CA LEU A 94 -1.64 -0.90 -7.62
C LEU A 94 -2.77 -1.85 -8.04
N ALA A 95 -2.47 -2.90 -8.81
CA ALA A 95 -3.44 -3.87 -9.31
C ALA A 95 -4.28 -4.52 -8.19
N PRO A 96 -3.75 -4.80 -6.98
CA PRO A 96 -4.55 -5.33 -5.88
C PRO A 96 -5.71 -4.43 -5.43
N LEU A 97 -5.60 -3.11 -5.61
CA LEU A 97 -6.58 -2.13 -5.10
C LEU A 97 -7.75 -1.87 -6.07
N GLY A 98 -7.67 -2.28 -7.33
CA GLY A 98 -8.72 -2.00 -8.29
C GLY A 98 -8.24 -1.92 -9.74
N PRO A 99 -9.14 -2.12 -10.73
CA PRO A 99 -8.85 -1.94 -12.14
C PRO A 99 -8.95 -0.48 -12.58
N THR A 100 -9.74 0.35 -11.89
CA THR A 100 -9.97 1.77 -12.20
C THR A 100 -9.46 2.66 -11.08
N GLU A 101 -9.08 3.90 -11.41
CA GLU A 101 -8.55 4.86 -10.43
C GLU A 101 -9.54 5.16 -9.29
N ARG A 102 -10.84 5.28 -9.63
CA ARG A 102 -11.90 5.51 -8.64
C ARG A 102 -12.04 4.35 -7.67
N GLN A 103 -11.96 3.11 -8.16
CA GLN A 103 -12.02 1.92 -7.31
C GLN A 103 -10.77 1.79 -6.43
N ARG A 104 -9.59 2.05 -7.00
CA ARG A 104 -8.33 2.12 -6.25
C ARG A 104 -8.40 3.17 -5.13
N ALA A 105 -9.00 4.33 -5.41
CA ALA A 105 -9.22 5.39 -4.43
C ALA A 105 -10.03 4.89 -3.22
N SER A 106 -11.20 4.29 -3.50
CA SER A 106 -12.10 3.80 -2.45
C SER A 106 -11.48 2.65 -1.67
N ALA A 107 -10.82 1.72 -2.36
CA ALA A 107 -10.14 0.60 -1.73
C ALA A 107 -9.01 1.09 -0.82
N ALA A 108 -8.18 2.02 -1.29
CA ALA A 108 -7.10 2.59 -0.51
C ALA A 108 -7.60 3.30 0.76
N VAL A 109 -8.73 4.03 0.70
CA VAL A 109 -9.34 4.62 1.91
C VAL A 109 -9.74 3.53 2.90
N VAL A 110 -10.41 2.48 2.44
CA VAL A 110 -10.83 1.35 3.30
C VAL A 110 -9.63 0.65 3.91
N VAL A 111 -8.60 0.35 3.12
CA VAL A 111 -7.35 -0.26 3.58
C VAL A 111 -6.68 0.64 4.62
N LEU A 112 -6.58 1.94 4.40
CA LEU A 112 -5.99 2.87 5.37
C LEU A 112 -6.77 2.90 6.68
N VAL A 113 -8.10 2.98 6.62
CA VAL A 113 -8.95 3.00 7.82
C VAL A 113 -8.79 1.70 8.62
N ALA A 114 -8.89 0.55 7.94
CA ALA A 114 -8.78 -0.77 8.56
C ALA A 114 -7.37 -1.00 9.15
N LEU A 115 -6.32 -0.77 8.35
CA LEU A 115 -4.94 -0.97 8.81
C LEU A 115 -4.55 0.03 9.89
N THR A 116 -5.08 1.26 9.90
CA THR A 116 -4.82 2.20 11.00
C THR A 116 -5.31 1.63 12.33
N ALA A 117 -6.52 1.07 12.33
CA ALA A 117 -7.10 0.47 13.53
C ALA A 117 -6.37 -0.81 13.97
N VAL A 118 -6.01 -1.67 13.01
CA VAL A 118 -5.31 -2.94 13.29
C VAL A 118 -3.89 -2.69 13.80
N LEU A 119 -3.15 -1.75 13.21
CA LEU A 119 -1.76 -1.45 13.59
C LEU A 119 -1.65 -0.65 14.89
N ALA A 120 -2.69 0.07 15.28
CA ALA A 120 -2.67 0.86 16.51
C ALA A 120 -2.44 0.01 17.77
N ALA A 121 -3.02 -1.19 17.82
CA ALA A 121 -2.84 -2.11 18.94
C ALA A 121 -1.36 -2.49 19.15
N PRO A 122 -0.70 -3.24 18.24
CA PRO A 122 0.69 -3.64 18.45
C PRO A 122 1.63 -2.43 18.60
N ALA A 123 1.42 -1.36 17.83
CA ALA A 123 2.22 -0.14 17.95
C ALA A 123 2.14 0.45 19.37
N SER A 124 0.94 0.54 19.95
CA SER A 124 0.79 1.06 21.31
C SER A 124 1.45 0.18 22.37
N GLN A 125 1.40 -1.13 22.19
CA GLN A 125 1.98 -2.09 23.13
C GLN A 125 3.51 -2.02 23.10
N ASP A 126 4.08 -2.02 21.90
CA ASP A 126 5.52 -1.95 21.70
C ASP A 126 6.10 -0.62 22.17
N LEU A 127 5.41 0.49 21.90
CA LEU A 127 5.81 1.81 22.40
C LEU A 127 5.67 1.91 23.93
N LEU A 128 4.65 1.29 24.52
CA LEU A 128 4.52 1.20 25.98
C LEU A 128 5.67 0.39 26.59
N ARG A 129 6.02 -0.76 26.00
CA ARG A 129 7.16 -1.59 26.43
C ARG A 129 8.47 -0.82 26.36
N VAL A 130 8.71 -0.06 25.29
CA VAL A 130 9.88 0.81 25.18
C VAL A 130 9.86 1.88 26.28
N GLY A 131 8.72 2.53 26.53
CA GLY A 131 8.58 3.52 27.59
C GLY A 131 8.89 2.95 28.98
N LEU A 132 8.38 1.76 29.28
CA LEU A 132 8.63 1.06 30.54
C LEU A 132 10.08 0.59 30.66
N ALA A 133 10.66 0.02 29.60
CA ALA A 133 12.07 -0.39 29.55
C ALA A 133 13.01 0.80 29.79
N LEU A 134 12.68 1.97 29.24
CA LEU A 134 13.45 3.19 29.46
C LEU A 134 13.24 3.76 30.87
N GLY A 135 12.09 3.50 31.51
CA GLY A 135 11.72 3.99 32.83
C GLY A 135 12.18 3.13 34.02
N ASP A 136 12.59 1.89 33.78
CA ASP A 136 12.94 0.90 34.80
C ASP A 136 14.29 1.23 35.49
N GLU A 137 14.23 2.03 36.57
CA GLU A 137 15.37 2.40 37.43
C GLU A 137 16.26 1.22 37.88
N PRO A 138 15.74 0.08 38.37
CA PRO A 138 16.60 -1.03 38.82
C PRO A 138 17.45 -1.61 37.68
N MET A 139 16.99 -1.56 36.43
CA MET A 139 17.83 -1.97 35.29
C MET A 139 18.97 -0.97 35.05
N ARG A 140 18.76 0.33 35.28
CA ARG A 140 19.84 1.34 35.22
C ARG A 140 20.86 1.14 36.33
N GLU A 141 20.40 0.68 37.49
CA GLU A 141 21.24 0.36 38.64
C GLU A 141 22.06 -0.93 38.39
N VAL A 142 21.45 -1.97 37.80
CA VAL A 142 22.12 -3.24 37.43
C VAL A 142 23.09 -3.09 36.26
N LEU A 143 22.80 -2.22 35.28
CA LEU A 143 23.76 -1.81 34.24
C LEU A 143 24.92 -0.96 34.81
N GLY A 144 24.89 -0.69 36.11
CA GLY A 144 26.10 -0.56 36.92
C GLY A 144 26.83 0.76 36.81
N THR A 145 26.24 1.83 36.26
CA THR A 145 26.86 3.17 36.35
C THR A 145 25.82 4.29 36.20
N ALA A 146 25.89 5.29 37.10
CA ALA A 146 25.33 6.63 36.88
C ALA A 146 25.90 7.35 35.63
N ALA A 147 26.80 6.69 34.90
CA ALA A 147 27.46 7.10 33.67
C ALA A 147 27.13 6.18 32.48
N SER A 148 26.22 5.21 32.59
CA SER A 148 25.84 4.37 31.45
C SER A 148 25.24 5.28 30.38
N PRO A 149 25.88 5.43 29.22
CA PRO A 149 25.47 6.44 28.26
C PRO A 149 24.06 6.11 27.75
N ALA A 150 23.20 7.13 27.63
CA ALA A 150 21.78 6.97 27.27
C ALA A 150 21.53 6.12 26.01
N TRP A 151 22.52 6.03 25.11
CA TRP A 151 22.46 5.16 23.94
C TRP A 151 22.38 3.67 24.28
N LEU A 152 22.94 3.20 25.42
CA LEU A 152 22.82 1.81 25.85
C LEU A 152 21.38 1.46 26.19
N ALA A 153 20.67 2.32 26.94
CA ALA A 153 19.25 2.10 27.24
C ALA A 153 18.39 2.07 25.96
N VAL A 154 18.68 2.95 25.01
CA VAL A 154 18.04 2.95 23.69
C VAL A 154 18.36 1.68 22.91
N ALA A 155 19.63 1.24 22.88
CA ALA A 155 20.04 0.03 22.19
C ALA A 155 19.36 -1.21 22.80
N THR A 156 19.32 -1.33 24.11
CA THR A 156 18.64 -2.44 24.80
C THR A 156 17.14 -2.43 24.51
N ALA A 157 16.50 -1.26 24.52
CA ALA A 157 15.08 -1.14 24.15
C ALA A 157 14.82 -1.54 22.69
N LEU A 158 15.73 -1.19 21.76
CA LEU A 158 15.63 -1.60 20.35
C LEU A 158 15.88 -3.10 20.13
N VAL A 159 16.69 -3.73 20.97
CA VAL A 159 16.89 -5.20 20.95
C VAL A 159 15.65 -5.94 21.47
N ALA A 160 14.94 -5.34 22.44
CA ALA A 160 13.67 -5.87 22.96
C ALA A 160 12.51 -5.66 21.99
N VAL A 161 12.43 -4.47 21.39
CA VAL A 161 11.32 -4.04 20.54
C VAL A 161 11.85 -3.55 19.19
N PRO A 162 12.20 -4.49 18.28
CA PRO A 162 12.90 -4.16 17.04
C PRO A 162 12.05 -3.30 16.08
N LEU A 163 10.71 -3.38 16.16
CA LEU A 163 9.80 -2.55 15.36
C LEU A 163 9.52 -1.16 15.93
N ALA A 164 10.02 -0.80 17.12
CA ALA A 164 9.73 0.50 17.74
C ALA A 164 9.99 1.71 16.82
N PRO A 165 11.09 1.79 16.06
CA PRO A 165 11.30 2.88 15.10
C PRO A 165 10.24 2.92 14.00
N ALA A 166 9.84 1.75 13.49
CA ALA A 166 8.79 1.63 12.48
C ALA A 166 7.44 2.13 13.02
N TRP A 167 7.11 1.80 14.28
CA TRP A 167 5.88 2.26 14.92
C TRP A 167 5.84 3.77 15.14
N LEU A 168 6.94 4.39 15.60
CA LEU A 168 7.02 5.85 15.75
C LEU A 168 6.84 6.57 14.40
N LEU A 169 7.53 6.10 13.36
CA LEU A 169 7.42 6.66 12.01
C LEU A 169 6.02 6.48 11.44
N TRP A 170 5.41 5.32 11.66
CA TRP A 170 4.04 5.03 11.23
C TRP A 170 3.03 5.93 11.96
N ALA A 171 3.12 6.07 13.28
CA ALA A 171 2.24 6.96 14.06
C ALA A 171 2.39 8.42 13.60
N GLY A 172 3.62 8.90 13.39
CA GLY A 172 3.89 10.21 12.80
C GLY A 172 3.28 10.36 11.41
N SER A 173 3.28 9.30 10.60
CA SER A 173 2.64 9.30 9.28
C SER A 173 1.12 9.48 9.39
N VAL A 174 0.46 8.80 10.33
CA VAL A 174 -0.99 8.94 10.57
C VAL A 174 -1.33 10.36 10.98
N VAL A 175 -0.57 10.93 11.92
CA VAL A 175 -0.74 12.33 12.37
C VAL A 175 -0.52 13.32 11.22
N ALA A 176 0.54 13.14 10.43
CA ALA A 176 0.82 14.01 9.28
C ALA A 176 -0.29 13.93 8.23
N LEU A 177 -0.83 12.73 7.94
CA LEU A 177 -1.94 12.54 7.02
C LEU A 177 -3.23 13.19 7.54
N ALA A 178 -3.52 13.08 8.84
CA ALA A 178 -4.65 13.75 9.48
C ALA A 178 -4.53 15.28 9.42
N ALA A 179 -3.31 15.80 9.61
CA ALA A 179 -2.96 17.22 9.45
C ALA A 179 -2.89 17.68 7.98
N ARG A 180 -3.25 16.81 7.01
CA ARG A 180 -3.20 17.07 5.56
C ARG A 180 -1.79 17.33 4.99
N LEU A 181 -0.73 16.99 5.73
CA LEU A 181 0.66 17.07 5.31
C LEU A 181 1.05 15.84 4.47
N ARG A 182 0.49 15.75 3.26
CA ARG A 182 0.54 14.51 2.44
C ARG A 182 1.97 14.01 2.13
N ARG A 183 2.87 14.92 1.74
CA ARG A 183 4.26 14.56 1.39
C ARG A 183 4.99 14.01 2.61
N THR A 184 4.88 14.69 3.74
CA THR A 184 5.45 14.26 5.02
C THR A 184 4.88 12.91 5.45
N GLY A 185 3.56 12.73 5.39
CA GLY A 185 2.90 11.47 5.70
C GLY A 185 3.37 10.31 4.81
N LEU A 186 3.53 10.54 3.51
CA LEU A 186 4.05 9.52 2.58
C LEU A 186 5.51 9.17 2.89
N VAL A 187 6.38 10.15 3.15
CA VAL A 187 7.78 9.92 3.50
C VAL A 187 7.88 9.14 4.81
N LEU A 188 7.15 9.55 5.85
CA LEU A 188 7.13 8.85 7.13
C LEU A 188 6.60 7.41 7.01
N CYS A 189 5.54 7.20 6.22
CA CYS A 189 5.01 5.85 5.97
C CYS A 189 6.01 4.97 5.20
N ALA A 190 6.73 5.54 4.24
CA ALA A 190 7.78 4.83 3.51
C ALA A 190 8.96 4.46 4.42
N LEU A 191 9.39 5.39 5.27
CA LEU A 191 10.43 5.16 6.28
C LEU A 191 10.00 4.10 7.30
N ALA A 192 8.73 4.11 7.74
CA ALA A 192 8.20 3.10 8.65
C ALA A 192 8.26 1.70 8.04
N ALA A 193 7.82 1.54 6.78
CA ALA A 193 7.90 0.25 6.10
C ALA A 193 9.35 -0.20 5.88
N ALA A 194 10.25 0.71 5.50
CA ALA A 194 11.67 0.41 5.34
C ALA A 194 12.33 0.00 6.67
N ALA A 195 12.02 0.69 7.77
CA ALA A 195 12.49 0.35 9.10
C ALA A 195 11.99 -1.04 9.54
N GLY A 196 10.73 -1.37 9.26
CA GLY A 196 10.18 -2.70 9.54
C GLY A 196 10.89 -3.82 8.76
N VAL A 197 11.14 -3.63 7.46
CA VAL A 197 11.90 -4.58 6.64
C VAL A 197 13.33 -4.75 7.15
N ALA A 198 13.99 -3.64 7.51
CA ALA A 198 15.34 -3.67 8.05
C ALA A 198 15.40 -4.40 9.40
N ALA A 199 14.40 -4.21 10.27
CA ALA A 199 14.28 -4.89 11.55
C ALA A 199 14.09 -6.40 11.38
N VAL A 200 13.22 -6.85 10.48
CA VAL A 200 13.07 -8.29 10.18
C VAL A 200 14.37 -8.86 9.60
N GLY A 201 15.02 -8.14 8.69
CA GLY A 201 16.30 -8.56 8.11
C GLY A 201 17.42 -8.68 9.15
N SER A 202 17.51 -7.74 10.10
CA SER A 202 18.49 -7.80 11.19
C SER A 202 18.20 -8.93 12.17
N LEU A 203 16.94 -9.20 12.48
CA LEU A 203 16.55 -10.34 13.32
C LEU A 203 16.92 -11.67 12.66
N VAL A 204 16.73 -11.82 11.35
CA VAL A 204 17.17 -13.01 10.61
C VAL A 204 18.70 -13.12 10.63
N ALA A 205 19.42 -12.03 10.40
CA ALA A 205 20.88 -12.01 10.41
C ALA A 205 21.47 -12.31 11.80
N ALA A 206 20.74 -11.96 12.86
CA ALA A 206 21.10 -12.25 14.25
C ALA A 206 20.61 -13.63 14.73
N GLU A 207 20.16 -14.50 13.81
CA GLU A 207 19.64 -15.84 14.11
C GLU A 207 18.41 -15.85 15.05
N ARG A 208 17.72 -14.71 15.19
CA ARG A 208 16.47 -14.55 15.96
C ARG A 208 15.25 -14.76 15.06
N ALA A 209 15.29 -15.83 14.27
CA ALA A 209 14.36 -16.01 13.17
C ALA A 209 12.91 -16.29 13.62
N PHE A 210 12.69 -16.79 14.84
CA PHE A 210 11.34 -16.86 15.43
C PHE A 210 10.71 -15.47 15.62
N VAL A 211 11.44 -14.52 16.21
CA VAL A 211 10.96 -13.14 16.36
C VAL A 211 10.78 -12.51 14.98
N ALA A 212 11.72 -12.71 14.06
CA ALA A 212 11.61 -12.22 12.69
C ALA A 212 10.33 -12.74 12.00
N PHE A 213 9.99 -14.00 12.20
CA PHE A 213 8.78 -14.63 11.68
C PHE A 213 7.50 -13.97 12.22
N GLN A 214 7.42 -13.75 13.54
CA GLN A 214 6.29 -13.05 14.16
C GLN A 214 6.15 -11.61 13.64
N GLU A 215 7.26 -10.88 13.53
CA GLU A 215 7.25 -9.48 13.08
C GLU A 215 6.93 -9.33 11.58
N THR A 216 7.12 -10.39 10.79
CA THR A 216 6.89 -10.36 9.33
C THR A 216 5.44 -10.01 8.99
N GLY A 217 4.46 -10.48 9.76
CA GLY A 217 3.04 -10.15 9.54
C GLY A 217 2.78 -8.65 9.64
N TRP A 218 3.36 -7.99 10.64
CA TRP A 218 3.25 -6.54 10.84
C TRP A 218 3.96 -5.74 9.75
N VAL A 219 5.12 -6.20 9.28
CA VAL A 219 5.82 -5.57 8.16
C VAL A 219 5.01 -5.64 6.87
N VAL A 220 4.34 -6.77 6.59
CA VAL A 220 3.41 -6.89 5.44
C VAL A 220 2.27 -5.88 5.56
N ALA A 221 1.72 -5.69 6.76
CA ALA A 221 0.67 -4.69 7.00
C ALA A 221 1.18 -3.24 6.80
N LEU A 222 2.39 -2.92 7.25
CA LEU A 222 3.04 -1.61 7.01
C LEU A 222 3.25 -1.36 5.50
N LEU A 223 3.69 -2.37 4.75
CA LEU A 223 3.86 -2.28 3.29
C LEU A 223 2.51 -2.09 2.57
N ALA A 224 1.45 -2.77 3.02
CA ALA A 224 0.10 -2.58 2.49
C ALA A 224 -0.43 -1.16 2.78
N SER A 225 -0.16 -0.63 3.99
CA SER A 225 -0.48 0.76 4.34
C SER A 225 0.24 1.75 3.42
N LEU A 226 1.55 1.57 3.20
CA LEU A 226 2.32 2.39 2.25
C LEU A 226 1.73 2.34 0.84
N GLY A 227 1.38 1.15 0.34
CA GLY A 227 0.73 0.98 -0.96
C GLY A 227 -0.57 1.78 -1.07
N ALA A 228 -1.38 1.78 0.00
CA ALA A 228 -2.61 2.55 0.05
C ALA A 228 -2.37 4.08 0.12
N VAL A 229 -1.36 4.54 0.87
CA VAL A 229 -0.95 5.97 0.89
C VAL A 229 -0.47 6.41 -0.50
N VAL A 230 0.36 5.61 -1.17
CA VAL A 230 0.85 5.90 -2.54
C VAL A 230 -0.31 5.98 -3.53
N ALA A 231 -1.27 5.06 -3.44
CA ALA A 231 -2.47 5.07 -4.28
C ALA A 231 -3.30 6.35 -4.09
N ARG A 232 -3.43 6.83 -2.85
CA ARG A 232 -4.12 8.10 -2.55
C ARG A 232 -3.30 9.33 -2.94
N GLY A 233 -1.98 9.27 -2.82
CA GLY A 233 -1.07 10.38 -3.12
C GLY A 233 -1.15 10.86 -4.58
N ARG A 234 -1.59 10.01 -5.51
CA ARG A 234 -1.80 10.37 -6.92
C ARG A 234 -3.04 11.24 -7.17
N GLN A 235 -3.91 11.43 -6.18
CA GLN A 235 -5.18 12.14 -6.35
C GLN A 235 -5.15 13.54 -5.73
N THR A 236 -5.87 14.47 -6.35
CA THR A 236 -5.97 15.86 -5.91
C THR A 236 -6.75 16.02 -4.59
N GLY A 237 -7.63 15.09 -4.25
CA GLY A 237 -8.45 15.10 -3.03
C GLY A 237 -7.72 14.66 -1.73
N PRO A 238 -8.23 15.02 -0.54
CA PRO A 238 -7.61 14.68 0.75
C PRO A 238 -7.46 13.16 0.91
N VAL A 239 -6.35 12.71 1.51
CA VAL A 239 -6.03 11.26 1.63
C VAL A 239 -7.15 10.50 2.34
N LEU A 240 -7.66 11.04 3.45
CA LEU A 240 -8.86 10.59 4.14
C LEU A 240 -9.91 11.70 4.11
N GLY A 241 -11.13 11.39 3.66
CA GLY A 241 -12.26 12.30 3.83
C GLY A 241 -12.69 12.38 5.31
N ALA A 242 -13.39 13.45 5.71
CA ALA A 242 -13.77 13.67 7.11
C ALA A 242 -14.45 12.44 7.77
N ARG A 243 -15.40 11.81 7.06
CA ARG A 243 -16.08 10.59 7.54
C ARG A 243 -15.12 9.41 7.74
N ALA A 244 -14.18 9.22 6.82
CA ALA A 244 -13.17 8.16 6.92
C ALA A 244 -12.18 8.43 8.05
N GLY A 245 -11.80 9.70 8.25
CA GLY A 245 -10.98 10.12 9.39
C GLY A 245 -11.66 9.86 10.73
N VAL A 246 -12.95 10.20 10.87
CA VAL A 246 -13.74 9.89 12.07
C VAL A 246 -13.84 8.39 12.30
N ALA A 247 -14.10 7.60 11.25
CA ALA A 247 -14.14 6.14 11.36
C ALA A 247 -12.78 5.56 11.79
N ALA A 248 -11.67 6.01 11.19
CA ALA A 248 -10.33 5.59 11.58
C ALA A 248 -10.04 5.95 13.04
N LEU A 249 -10.41 7.15 13.48
CA LEU A 249 -10.22 7.60 14.86
C LEU A 249 -10.99 6.70 15.85
N TRP A 250 -12.29 6.46 15.60
CA TRP A 250 -13.11 5.61 16.47
C TRP A 250 -12.61 4.17 16.53
N LEU A 251 -12.28 3.57 15.38
CA LEU A 251 -11.76 2.20 15.34
C LEU A 251 -10.39 2.10 16.02
N THR A 252 -9.54 3.11 15.87
CA THR A 252 -8.25 3.20 16.56
C THR A 252 -8.46 3.32 18.07
N ALA A 253 -9.35 4.20 18.52
CA ALA A 253 -9.67 4.37 19.94
C ALA A 253 -10.23 3.06 20.55
N ALA A 254 -11.11 2.36 19.83
CA ALA A 254 -11.64 1.07 20.26
C ALA A 254 -10.54 0.00 20.34
N SER A 255 -9.67 -0.08 19.33
CA SER A 255 -8.51 -0.98 19.29
C SER A 255 -7.57 -0.75 20.48
N LEU A 256 -7.27 0.52 20.78
CA LEU A 256 -6.45 0.92 21.92
C LEU A 256 -7.12 0.60 23.27
N ALA A 257 -8.42 0.89 23.40
CA ALA A 257 -9.17 0.63 24.63
C ALA A 257 -9.20 -0.87 25.00
N VAL A 258 -9.22 -1.76 24.00
CA VAL A 258 -9.14 -3.20 24.20
C VAL A 258 -7.71 -3.67 24.50
N SER A 259 -6.71 -3.07 23.83
CA SER A 259 -5.34 -3.60 23.84
C SER A 259 -4.49 -3.11 25.01
N VAL A 260 -4.63 -1.83 25.39
CA VAL A 260 -3.76 -1.19 26.39
C VAL A 260 -3.91 -1.79 27.79
N PRO A 261 -5.13 -1.99 28.34
CA PRO A 261 -5.29 -2.55 29.68
C PRO A 261 -4.67 -3.95 29.81
N ARG A 262 -4.87 -4.79 28.79
CA ARG A 262 -4.32 -6.16 28.74
C ARG A 262 -2.79 -6.14 28.72
N SER A 263 -2.19 -5.23 27.96
CA SER A 263 -0.73 -5.13 27.92
C SER A 263 -0.14 -4.62 29.21
N ALA A 264 -0.80 -3.65 29.86
CA ALA A 264 -0.36 -3.16 31.15
C ALA A 264 -0.35 -4.28 32.20
N THR A 265 -1.38 -5.14 32.23
CA THR A 265 -1.42 -6.27 33.18
C THR A 265 -0.34 -7.32 32.89
N VAL A 266 -0.17 -7.74 31.64
CA VAL A 266 0.83 -8.77 31.29
C VAL A 266 2.24 -8.27 31.58
N VAL A 267 2.56 -7.02 31.23
CA VAL A 267 3.89 -6.45 31.51
C VAL A 267 4.13 -6.28 33.00
N ALA A 268 3.10 -5.95 33.79
CA ALA A 268 3.21 -5.84 35.25
C ALA A 268 3.48 -7.20 35.92
N ASP A 269 2.88 -8.28 35.41
CA ASP A 269 2.96 -9.62 36.03
C ASP A 269 4.26 -10.36 35.65
N GLU A 270 4.69 -10.29 34.39
CA GLU A 270 5.82 -11.07 33.88
C GLU A 270 7.12 -10.26 33.76
N GLY A 271 7.02 -8.93 33.79
CA GLY A 271 8.14 -8.02 33.53
C GLY A 271 8.44 -7.88 32.03
N VAL A 272 8.95 -6.71 31.65
CA VAL A 272 9.16 -6.30 30.23
C VAL A 272 10.03 -7.28 29.44
N TRP A 273 10.96 -7.97 30.11
CA TRP A 273 12.01 -8.78 29.49
C TRP A 273 11.65 -10.27 29.36
N VAL A 274 10.62 -10.74 30.07
CA VAL A 274 10.22 -12.15 30.07
C VAL A 274 9.05 -12.38 29.11
N THR A 275 8.16 -11.39 28.97
CA THR A 275 7.12 -11.44 27.95
C THR A 275 7.74 -11.49 26.56
N ALA A 276 7.62 -12.66 25.90
CA ALA A 276 7.72 -12.70 24.45
C ALA A 276 6.75 -11.66 23.85
N PRO A 277 7.02 -11.10 22.67
CA PRO A 277 6.07 -10.25 21.96
C PRO A 277 4.79 -11.05 21.68
N GLY A 278 3.88 -11.02 22.66
CA GLY A 278 2.61 -11.73 22.61
C GLY A 278 1.68 -11.06 21.62
N TYR A 279 0.91 -11.89 20.92
CA TYR A 279 -0.10 -11.41 20.00
C TYR A 279 -1.14 -10.56 20.77
N PRO A 280 -1.41 -9.29 20.37
CA PRO A 280 -2.31 -8.39 21.09
C PRO A 280 -3.73 -8.95 21.24
N PHE A 281 -4.13 -9.76 20.27
CA PHE A 281 -5.48 -10.25 20.14
C PHE A 281 -5.58 -11.70 20.62
N THR A 282 -6.70 -12.02 21.27
CA THR A 282 -7.10 -13.43 21.39
C THR A 282 -7.53 -13.91 20.00
N LEU A 283 -7.36 -15.20 19.73
CA LEU A 283 -7.86 -15.82 18.50
C LEU A 283 -9.36 -15.50 18.26
N ALA A 284 -10.15 -15.36 19.34
CA ALA A 284 -11.54 -14.94 19.28
C ALA A 284 -11.71 -13.46 18.85
N ALA A 285 -10.87 -12.54 19.38
CA ALA A 285 -10.90 -11.12 18.99
C ALA A 285 -10.48 -10.95 17.51
N ASP A 286 -9.48 -11.71 17.06
CA ASP A 286 -9.13 -11.79 15.64
C ASP A 286 -10.36 -12.24 14.86
N VAL A 287 -10.91 -13.43 15.14
CA VAL A 287 -12.06 -13.99 14.40
C VAL A 287 -13.25 -13.02 14.34
N VAL A 288 -13.53 -12.26 15.39
CA VAL A 288 -14.61 -11.26 15.41
C VAL A 288 -14.27 -10.03 14.55
N ILE A 289 -13.07 -9.46 14.68
CA ILE A 289 -12.63 -8.32 13.86
C ILE A 289 -12.63 -8.70 12.38
N LEU A 290 -12.24 -9.94 12.08
CA LEU A 290 -12.09 -10.46 10.73
C LEU A 290 -13.38 -10.93 10.12
N GLY A 291 -14.24 -11.60 10.89
CA GLY A 291 -15.60 -11.93 10.50
C GLY A 291 -16.41 -10.66 10.24
N GLY A 292 -16.28 -9.66 11.13
CA GLY A 292 -16.88 -8.34 10.96
C GLY A 292 -16.40 -7.63 9.71
N MET A 293 -15.08 -7.61 9.45
CA MET A 293 -14.52 -7.07 8.21
C MET A 293 -14.99 -7.85 6.99
N ALA A 294 -14.97 -9.19 7.00
CA ALA A 294 -15.35 -10.02 5.86
C ALA A 294 -16.83 -9.81 5.49
N VAL A 295 -17.71 -9.72 6.48
CA VAL A 295 -19.13 -9.40 6.28
C VAL A 295 -19.30 -7.99 5.71
N LEU A 296 -18.58 -6.98 6.24
CA LEU A 296 -18.60 -5.61 5.70
C LEU A 296 -18.03 -5.51 4.27
N LEU A 297 -16.97 -6.27 3.96
CA LEU A 297 -16.30 -6.38 2.67
C LEU A 297 -17.19 -7.01 1.60
N VAL A 298 -18.02 -7.98 1.97
CA VAL A 298 -18.98 -8.61 1.06
C VAL A 298 -20.22 -7.73 0.85
N ALA A 299 -20.71 -7.06 1.90
CA ALA A 299 -21.95 -6.30 1.84
C ALA A 299 -21.82 -4.93 1.13
N VAL A 300 -20.63 -4.31 1.14
CA VAL A 300 -20.47 -2.90 0.70
C VAL A 300 -19.51 -2.80 -0.50
N ARG A 301 -20.02 -2.36 -1.66
CA ARG A 301 -19.26 -2.24 -2.94
C ARG A 301 -17.85 -1.64 -2.83
N PRO A 302 -17.63 -0.47 -2.17
CA PRO A 302 -16.27 0.09 -2.02
C PRO A 302 -15.34 -0.77 -1.14
N VAL A 303 -15.89 -1.57 -0.24
CA VAL A 303 -15.15 -2.40 0.73
C VAL A 303 -14.68 -3.68 0.00
N ARG A 304 -15.48 -4.20 -0.94
CA ARG A 304 -15.09 -5.33 -1.83
C ARG A 304 -13.73 -5.17 -2.51
N GLN A 305 -13.40 -3.98 -3.01
CA GLN A 305 -12.14 -3.76 -3.73
C GLN A 305 -10.90 -3.73 -2.81
N ALA A 306 -11.10 -3.49 -1.51
CA ALA A 306 -10.05 -3.60 -0.49
C ALA A 306 -9.81 -5.04 -0.02
N SER A 307 -10.79 -5.94 -0.23
CA SER A 307 -10.73 -7.32 0.26
C SER A 307 -9.47 -8.10 -0.13
N PRO A 308 -8.88 -7.95 -1.34
CA PRO A 308 -7.70 -8.74 -1.69
C PRO A 308 -6.48 -8.37 -0.85
N VAL A 309 -6.24 -7.06 -0.66
CA VAL A 309 -5.11 -6.56 0.14
C VAL A 309 -5.30 -6.95 1.59
N LEU A 310 -6.50 -6.76 2.14
CA LEU A 310 -6.80 -7.10 3.52
C LEU A 310 -6.73 -8.61 3.77
N ALA A 311 -7.16 -9.44 2.83
CA ALA A 311 -7.01 -10.89 2.91
C ALA A 311 -5.55 -11.33 2.91
N GLY A 312 -4.70 -10.69 2.10
CA GLY A 312 -3.25 -10.91 2.10
C GLY A 312 -2.60 -10.55 3.42
N VAL A 313 -2.84 -9.32 3.91
CA VAL A 313 -2.32 -8.85 5.20
C VAL A 313 -2.79 -9.78 6.33
N PHE A 314 -4.07 -10.12 6.33
CA PHE A 314 -4.63 -11.01 7.32
C PHE A 314 -3.98 -12.40 7.29
N THR A 315 -3.77 -12.96 6.09
CA THR A 315 -3.05 -14.23 5.93
C THR A 315 -1.65 -14.12 6.51
N ALA A 316 -0.91 -13.03 6.26
CA ALA A 316 0.41 -12.83 6.83
C ALA A 316 0.38 -12.84 8.36
N LEU A 317 -0.55 -12.09 8.95
CA LEU A 317 -0.74 -11.95 10.39
C LEU A 317 -1.10 -13.28 11.08
N VAL A 318 -2.03 -14.06 10.53
CA VAL A 318 -2.39 -15.38 11.07
C VAL A 318 -1.20 -16.31 10.98
N LEU A 319 -0.56 -16.39 9.82
CA LEU A 319 0.52 -17.35 9.63
C LEU A 319 1.71 -17.01 10.52
N SER A 320 2.06 -15.73 10.67
CA SER A 320 3.12 -15.28 11.57
C SER A 320 2.80 -15.49 13.05
N GLY A 321 1.52 -15.49 13.41
CA GLY A 321 1.06 -15.74 14.79
C GLY A 321 0.68 -17.20 15.08
N SER A 322 0.63 -18.06 14.06
CA SER A 322 0.19 -19.44 14.20
C SER A 322 1.36 -20.41 14.37
N ASP A 323 1.12 -21.47 15.13
CA ASP A 323 2.04 -22.61 15.21
C ASP A 323 2.02 -23.48 13.92
N VAL A 324 1.28 -23.11 12.87
CA VAL A 324 1.10 -23.97 11.67
C VAL A 324 2.39 -24.12 10.87
N PHE A 325 3.20 -23.06 10.75
CA PHE A 325 4.54 -23.12 10.15
C PHE A 325 5.62 -23.53 11.14
N TRP A 326 5.23 -23.68 12.40
CA TRP A 326 6.08 -24.14 13.47
C TRP A 326 5.83 -25.63 13.68
N SER A 327 6.67 -26.50 13.12
CA SER A 327 6.67 -27.87 13.59
C SER A 327 7.19 -27.85 15.02
N GLY A 328 6.31 -27.81 16.02
CA GLY A 328 6.65 -27.74 17.45
C GLY A 328 7.53 -28.87 18.00
N GLY A 329 8.07 -29.73 17.14
CA GLY A 329 9.05 -30.77 17.46
C GLY A 329 10.40 -30.63 16.73
N LEU A 330 10.65 -29.61 15.91
CA LEU A 330 11.98 -29.34 15.34
C LEU A 330 12.61 -28.15 16.05
N ASP A 331 13.89 -28.32 16.36
CA ASP A 331 14.81 -27.39 17.02
C ASP A 331 14.43 -25.90 16.85
N THR A 332 14.21 -25.19 17.96
CA THR A 332 13.79 -23.78 17.98
C THR A 332 14.80 -22.84 17.31
N THR A 333 16.01 -23.34 17.09
CA THR A 333 17.14 -22.67 16.47
C THR A 333 17.06 -22.64 14.94
N ALA A 334 16.22 -23.49 14.32
CA ALA A 334 16.19 -23.66 12.87
C ALA A 334 14.96 -23.00 12.21
N VAL A 335 14.58 -21.78 12.60
CA VAL A 335 13.68 -20.99 11.75
C VAL A 335 14.47 -20.52 10.54
N ASN A 336 14.31 -21.25 9.44
CA ASN A 336 14.95 -20.91 8.19
C ASN A 336 14.32 -19.64 7.60
N LEU A 337 15.13 -18.81 6.94
CA LEU A 337 14.69 -17.70 6.08
C LEU A 337 13.52 -18.09 5.15
N GLY A 338 13.45 -19.38 4.77
CA GLY A 338 12.33 -19.96 4.04
C GLY A 338 10.95 -19.76 4.67
N ASN A 339 10.82 -19.74 6.00
CA ASN A 339 9.53 -19.53 6.68
C ASN A 339 9.05 -18.08 6.55
N VAL A 340 9.95 -17.12 6.77
CA VAL A 340 9.67 -15.67 6.56
C VAL A 340 9.27 -15.42 5.10
N LEU A 341 10.04 -15.96 4.16
CA LEU A 341 9.72 -15.88 2.73
C LEU A 341 8.41 -16.59 2.39
N GLY A 342 8.11 -17.71 3.05
CA GLY A 342 6.88 -18.48 2.91
C GLY A 342 5.64 -17.68 3.30
N VAL A 343 5.67 -16.97 4.44
CA VAL A 343 4.58 -16.08 4.88
C VAL A 343 4.33 -14.96 3.87
N VAL A 344 5.40 -14.28 3.43
CA VAL A 344 5.29 -13.20 2.44
C VAL A 344 4.76 -13.72 1.10
N ALA A 345 5.27 -14.86 0.63
CA ALA A 345 4.85 -15.47 -0.63
C ALA A 345 3.38 -15.91 -0.57
N LEU A 346 2.96 -16.59 0.50
CA LEU A 346 1.58 -17.05 0.65
C LEU A 346 0.61 -15.88 0.81
N SER A 347 0.98 -14.84 1.56
CA SER A 347 0.23 -13.58 1.64
C SER A 347 0.04 -12.93 0.27
N ALA A 348 1.10 -12.86 -0.55
CA ALA A 348 1.03 -12.34 -1.91
C ALA A 348 0.13 -13.21 -2.81
N VAL A 349 0.24 -14.54 -2.73
CA VAL A 349 -0.61 -15.48 -3.47
C VAL A 349 -2.08 -15.30 -3.10
N VAL A 350 -2.42 -15.25 -1.80
CA VAL A 350 -3.80 -15.03 -1.36
C VAL A 350 -4.32 -13.68 -1.85
N THR A 351 -3.50 -12.62 -1.81
CA THR A 351 -3.86 -11.31 -2.37
C THR A 351 -4.23 -11.42 -3.86
N LEU A 352 -3.40 -12.11 -4.65
CA LEU A 352 -3.60 -12.27 -6.08
C LEU A 352 -4.82 -13.14 -6.41
N VAL A 353 -5.03 -14.23 -5.67
CA VAL A 353 -6.18 -15.13 -5.84
C VAL A 353 -7.47 -14.40 -5.46
N ALA A 354 -7.52 -13.74 -4.30
CA ALA A 354 -8.67 -12.94 -3.90
C ALA A 354 -8.97 -11.83 -4.90
N ARG A 355 -7.92 -11.20 -5.47
CA ARG A 355 -8.07 -10.19 -6.52
C ARG A 355 -8.69 -10.77 -7.78
N TRP A 356 -8.22 -11.94 -8.21
CA TRP A 356 -8.79 -12.65 -9.34
C TRP A 356 -10.27 -12.97 -9.13
N VAL A 357 -10.63 -13.47 -7.95
CA VAL A 357 -12.04 -13.76 -7.58
C VAL A 357 -12.89 -12.49 -7.65
N VAL A 358 -12.45 -11.39 -7.04
CA VAL A 358 -13.18 -10.11 -7.07
C VAL A 358 -13.42 -9.63 -8.51
N ASN A 359 -12.38 -9.70 -9.36
CA ASN A 359 -12.51 -9.33 -10.78
C ASN A 359 -13.54 -10.20 -11.51
N ARG A 360 -13.53 -11.53 -11.30
CA ARG A 360 -14.49 -12.45 -11.92
C ARG A 360 -15.92 -12.14 -11.50
N LEU A 361 -16.12 -11.82 -10.24
CA LEU A 361 -17.45 -11.48 -9.75
C LEU A 361 -17.92 -10.10 -10.27
N ASP A 362 -17.02 -9.15 -10.49
CA ASP A 362 -17.35 -7.88 -11.14
C ASP A 362 -17.73 -8.07 -12.62
N GLU A 363 -17.02 -8.94 -13.34
CA GLU A 363 -17.35 -9.31 -14.73
C GLU A 363 -18.74 -9.97 -14.82
N LEU A 364 -19.04 -10.91 -13.92
CA LEU A 364 -20.35 -11.55 -13.84
C LEU A 364 -21.44 -10.53 -13.51
N ALA A 365 -21.20 -9.59 -12.59
CA ALA A 365 -22.16 -8.54 -12.27
C ALA A 365 -22.45 -7.63 -13.48
N ALA A 366 -21.42 -7.27 -14.25
CA ALA A 366 -21.56 -6.48 -15.47
C ALA A 366 -22.35 -7.22 -16.56
N SER A 367 -22.06 -8.52 -16.78
CA SER A 367 -22.80 -9.34 -17.76
C SER A 367 -24.28 -9.46 -17.41
N ARG A 368 -24.62 -9.66 -16.13
CA ARG A 368 -26.01 -9.70 -15.65
C ARG A 368 -26.71 -8.36 -15.83
N ALA A 369 -26.02 -7.25 -15.58
CA ALA A 369 -26.58 -5.92 -15.80
C ALA A 369 -26.87 -5.66 -17.28
N ALA A 370 -25.96 -6.03 -18.18
CA ALA A 370 -26.16 -5.92 -19.62
C ALA A 370 -27.32 -6.79 -20.12
N HIS A 371 -27.42 -8.03 -19.62
CA HIS A 371 -28.53 -8.92 -19.97
C HIS A 371 -29.88 -8.37 -19.51
N ARG A 372 -29.98 -7.84 -18.28
CA ARG A 372 -31.20 -7.17 -17.80
C ARG A 372 -31.58 -5.95 -18.64
N ALA A 373 -30.60 -5.17 -19.11
CA ALA A 373 -30.86 -4.02 -19.97
C ALA A 373 -31.40 -4.45 -21.34
N LEU A 374 -30.88 -5.54 -21.92
CA LEU A 374 -31.40 -6.12 -23.16
C LEU A 374 -32.84 -6.63 -22.99
N LEU A 375 -33.12 -7.34 -21.89
CA LEU A 375 -34.49 -7.82 -21.59
C LEU A 375 -35.48 -6.66 -21.42
N ALA A 376 -35.06 -5.60 -20.73
CA ALA A 376 -35.88 -4.40 -20.58
C ALA A 376 -36.18 -3.73 -21.94
N ALA A 377 -35.18 -3.64 -22.82
CA ALA A 377 -35.35 -3.08 -24.17
C ALA A 377 -36.27 -3.93 -25.05
N SER A 378 -36.19 -5.27 -24.97
CA SER A 378 -37.08 -6.16 -25.72
C SER A 378 -38.51 -6.16 -25.18
N GLY A 379 -38.69 -6.02 -23.86
CA GLY A 379 -40.01 -5.94 -23.23
C GLY A 379 -40.76 -4.63 -23.53
N SER A 380 -40.05 -3.52 -23.70
CA SER A 380 -40.67 -2.25 -24.10
C SER A 380 -41.14 -2.22 -25.56
N GLY A 381 -40.58 -3.05 -26.44
CA GLY A 381 -40.94 -3.09 -27.86
C GLY A 381 -42.28 -3.79 -28.16
N THR A 382 -42.78 -4.61 -27.23
CA THR A 382 -44.02 -5.38 -27.42
C THR A 382 -45.28 -4.63 -27.01
N VAL A 383 -45.17 -3.52 -26.26
CA VAL A 383 -46.33 -2.75 -25.78
C VAL A 383 -46.77 -1.65 -26.77
N VAL A 384 -45.98 -1.31 -27.77
CA VAL A 384 -46.31 -0.26 -28.76
C VAL A 384 -47.03 -0.83 -30.01
N ALA A 385 -47.16 -2.15 -30.11
CA ALA A 385 -47.79 -2.82 -31.25
C ALA A 385 -49.21 -3.35 -30.99
N ALA A 386 -49.81 -2.99 -29.85
CA ALA A 386 -51.21 -3.27 -29.50
C ALA A 386 -51.90 -1.93 -29.19
#